data_AF-A0A496QSG0-F1
#
_entry.id   AF-A0A496QSG0-F1
#
_cell.length_a   1.000
_cell.length_b   1.000
_cell.length_c   1.000
_cell.angle_alpha   90.00
_cell.angle_beta   90.00
_cell.angle_gamma   90.00
#
_symmetry.space_group_name_H-M   'P 1'
#
loop_
_entity.id
_entity.type
_entity.pdbx_description
1 polymer ?
#
loop_
_entity_poly.entity_id
_entity_poly.type
_entity_poly.pdbx_seq_one_letter_code
_entity_poly.pdbx_strand_id
1 'polypeptide(L)'
;MNGTFTVEKINRNSVDTVLLAALILLIGIGLSVLFSSSYYYSELKFGEPTFFFKKQIVKVLIGIVLIIFVLKTPVSFLRKLAPILILFSLILTSLTFVPGIG
;
A
#
# COMPACT_ATOMS: atom_id res chain seq x y z
N MET A 1 15.48 -41.84 19.37
CA MET A 1 15.18 -40.40 19.27
C MET A 1 14.45 -40.16 17.96
N ASN A 2 13.11 -40.19 17.96
CA ASN A 2 12.31 -40.01 16.74
C ASN A 2 11.68 -38.62 16.78
N GLY A 3 12.43 -37.62 16.32
CA GLY A 3 11.91 -36.27 16.10
C GLY A 3 11.19 -36.20 14.76
N THR A 4 9.93 -36.62 14.73
CA THR A 4 9.07 -36.39 13.56
C THR A 4 8.73 -34.90 13.52
N PHE A 5 9.45 -34.14 12.71
CA PHE A 5 9.10 -32.77 12.35
C PHE A 5 7.80 -32.80 11.54
N THR A 6 6.67 -32.80 12.21
CA THR A 6 5.36 -32.60 11.60
C THR A 6 5.23 -31.13 11.24
N VAL A 7 5.43 -30.82 9.95
CA VAL A 7 5.26 -29.46 9.40
C VAL A 7 3.79 -29.08 9.60
N GLU A 8 3.53 -28.12 10.49
CA GLU A 8 2.19 -27.61 10.74
C GLU A 8 1.63 -27.05 9.43
N LYS A 9 0.57 -27.66 8.91
CA LYS A 9 -0.16 -27.16 7.75
C LYS A 9 -0.88 -25.89 8.18
N ILE A 10 -0.26 -24.73 7.93
CA ILE A 10 -0.91 -23.42 8.06
C ILE A 10 -2.19 -23.46 7.21
N ASN A 11 -3.34 -23.46 7.88
CA ASN A 11 -4.65 -23.44 7.25
C ASN A 11 -4.83 -22.08 6.55
N ARG A 12 -4.52 -22.02 5.25
CA ARG A 12 -4.48 -20.79 4.44
C ARG A 12 -5.85 -20.26 4.00
N ASN A 13 -6.95 -20.69 4.61
CA ASN A 13 -8.29 -20.45 4.08
C ASN A 13 -9.16 -19.50 4.89
N SER A 14 -8.58 -18.76 5.81
CA SER A 14 -9.28 -17.72 6.55
C SER A 14 -8.59 -16.40 6.23
N VAL A 15 -9.34 -15.47 5.64
CA VAL A 15 -8.94 -14.07 5.60
C VAL A 15 -8.52 -13.69 7.01
N ASP A 16 -7.29 -13.21 7.18
CA ASP A 16 -6.77 -12.83 8.49
C ASP A 16 -7.50 -11.56 8.94
N THR A 17 -8.60 -11.76 9.66
CA THR A 17 -9.48 -10.69 10.15
C THR A 17 -8.72 -9.72 11.05
N VAL A 18 -7.68 -10.20 11.76
CA VAL A 18 -6.83 -9.36 12.61
C VAL A 18 -6.00 -8.42 11.76
N LEU A 19 -5.38 -8.95 10.68
CA LEU A 19 -4.65 -8.13 9.72
C LEU A 19 -5.56 -7.09 9.04
N LEU A 20 -6.78 -7.49 8.68
CA LEU A 20 -7.75 -6.59 8.03
C LEU A 20 -8.19 -5.47 9.00
N ALA A 21 -8.47 -5.80 10.25
CA ALA A 21 -8.80 -4.82 11.29
C ALA A 21 -7.63 -3.84 11.54
N ALA A 22 -6.39 -4.35 11.62
CA ALA A 22 -5.20 -3.52 11.75
C ALA A 22 -5.03 -2.56 10.56
N LEU A 23 -5.28 -3.02 9.33
CA LEU A 23 -5.24 -2.19 8.12
C LEU A 23 -6.25 -1.04 8.18
N ILE A 24 -7.49 -1.32 8.57
CA ILE A 24 -8.56 -0.31 8.68
C ILE A 24 -8.17 0.74 9.73
N LEU A 25 -7.70 0.31 10.89
CA LEU A 25 -7.26 1.22 11.96
C LEU A 25 -6.08 2.09 11.49
N LEU A 26 -5.10 1.49 10.81
CA LEU A 26 -3.95 2.22 10.29
C LEU A 26 -4.35 3.28 9.25
N ILE A 27 -5.27 2.96 8.35
CA ILE A 27 -5.83 3.91 7.38
C ILE A 27 -6.56 5.04 8.11
N GLY A 28 -7.38 4.72 9.11
CA GLY A 28 -8.10 5.71 9.92
C GLY A 28 -7.18 6.67 10.67
N ILE A 29 -6.14 6.14 11.32
CA ILE A 29 -5.12 6.95 12.01
C ILE A 29 -4.35 7.82 11.01
N GLY A 30 -3.94 7.26 9.87
CA GLY A 30 -3.24 8.02 8.82
C GLY A 30 -4.09 9.16 8.25
N LEU A 31 -5.39 8.93 8.05
CA LEU A 31 -6.34 9.97 7.64
C LEU A 31 -6.50 11.06 8.71
N SER A 32 -6.57 10.67 9.99
CA SER A 32 -6.70 11.61 11.12
C SER A 32 -5.45 12.50 11.28
N VAL A 33 -4.25 11.93 11.18
CA VAL A 33 -2.99 12.68 11.24
C VAL A 33 -2.86 13.64 10.04
N LEU A 34 -3.24 13.18 8.85
CA LEU A 34 -3.22 14.02 7.64
C LEU A 34 -4.22 15.18 7.75
N PHE A 35 -5.41 14.92 8.30
CA PHE A 35 -6.39 15.95 8.59
C PHE A 35 -5.82 16.99 9.57
N SER A 36 -5.19 16.55 10.68
CA SER A 36 -4.57 17.44 11.67
C SER A 36 -3.45 18.32 11.07
N SER A 37 -2.59 17.76 10.23
CA SER A 37 -1.46 18.50 9.64
C SER A 37 -1.84 19.40 8.46
N SER A 38 -2.86 19.02 7.66
CA SER A 38 -3.31 19.82 6.50
C SER A 38 -4.31 20.92 6.85
N TYR A 39 -4.99 20.86 8.00
CA TYR A 39 -6.01 21.84 8.36
C TYR A 39 -5.43 23.26 8.47
N TYR A 40 -4.29 23.42 9.16
CA TYR A 40 -3.63 24.71 9.33
C TYR A 40 -3.07 25.30 8.02
N TYR A 41 -2.69 24.45 7.06
CA TYR A 41 -2.09 24.89 5.79
C TYR A 41 -3.14 25.19 4.70
N SER A 42 -4.33 24.58 4.77
CA SER A 42 -5.41 24.79 3.78
C SER A 42 -6.18 26.09 4.02
N GLU A 43 -6.31 26.52 5.28
CA GLU A 43 -7.05 27.74 5.66
C GLU A 43 -6.31 29.02 5.24
N LEU A 44 -4.97 29.03 5.29
CA LEU A 44 -4.15 30.19 4.92
C LEU A 44 -3.96 30.41 3.42
N LYS A 45 -4.24 29.41 2.56
CA LYS A 45 -3.85 29.48 1.13
C LYS A 45 -4.94 29.10 0.10
N PHE A 46 -5.96 28.33 0.47
CA PHE A 46 -6.88 27.75 -0.54
C PHE A 46 -8.37 27.95 -0.27
N GLY A 47 -8.79 28.45 0.89
CA GLY A 47 -10.20 28.76 1.18
C GLY A 47 -11.17 27.56 1.18
N GLU A 48 -10.70 26.35 0.88
CA GLU A 48 -11.48 25.11 0.96
C GLU A 48 -10.78 24.03 1.81
N PRO A 49 -11.38 23.61 2.94
CA PRO A 49 -10.80 22.63 3.87
C PRO A 49 -10.82 21.18 3.35
N THR A 50 -11.29 20.93 2.13
CA THR A 50 -11.53 19.55 1.60
C THR A 50 -10.48 19.06 0.59
N PHE A 51 -9.51 19.88 0.21
CA PHE A 51 -8.64 19.60 -0.94
C PHE A 51 -7.72 18.39 -0.72
N PHE A 52 -7.08 18.28 0.43
CA PHE A 52 -6.20 17.15 0.76
C PHE A 52 -6.98 15.86 1.04
N PHE A 53 -8.16 15.97 1.65
CA PHE A 53 -9.05 14.84 1.92
C PHE A 53 -9.57 14.21 0.63
N LYS A 54 -10.01 15.01 -0.35
CA LYS A 54 -10.42 14.53 -1.68
C LYS A 54 -9.29 13.78 -2.39
N LYS A 55 -8.06 14.31 -2.39
CA LYS A 55 -6.90 13.64 -3.00
C LYS A 55 -6.55 12.32 -2.29
N GLN A 56 -6.65 12.28 -0.97
CA GLN A 56 -6.37 11.07 -0.21
C GLN A 56 -7.42 9.98 -0.45
N ILE A 57 -8.71 10.33 -0.53
CA ILE A 57 -9.78 9.40 -0.89
C ILE A 57 -9.56 8.79 -2.27
N VAL A 58 -9.16 9.59 -3.27
CA VAL A 58 -8.86 9.09 -4.62
C VAL A 58 -7.69 8.08 -4.57
N LYS A 59 -6.62 8.36 -3.81
CA LYS A 59 -5.51 7.43 -3.62
C LYS A 59 -5.92 6.14 -2.91
N VAL A 60 -6.76 6.24 -1.88
CA VAL A 60 -7.29 5.07 -1.16
C VAL A 60 -8.17 4.21 -2.08
N LEU A 61 -9.04 4.83 -2.87
CA LEU A 61 -9.87 4.13 -3.86
C LEU A 61 -9.01 3.39 -4.90
N ILE A 62 -7.99 4.05 -5.44
CA ILE A 62 -7.03 3.42 -6.36
C ILE A 62 -6.34 2.23 -5.67
N GLY A 63 -5.91 2.39 -4.42
CA GLY A 63 -5.30 1.32 -3.63
C GLY A 63 -6.22 0.11 -3.44
N ILE A 64 -7.50 0.33 -3.14
CA ILE A 64 -8.50 -0.74 -3.00
C ILE A 64 -8.68 -1.50 -4.32
N VAL A 65 -8.81 -0.78 -5.45
CA VAL A 65 -8.93 -1.39 -6.77
C VAL A 65 -7.70 -2.23 -7.11
N LEU A 66 -6.50 -1.72 -6.82
CA LEU A 66 -5.25 -2.46 -7.01
C LEU A 66 -5.17 -3.72 -6.15
N ILE A 67 -5.56 -3.65 -4.88
CA ILE A 67 -5.59 -4.81 -3.98
C ILE A 67 -6.50 -5.91 -4.52
N ILE A 68 -7.70 -5.56 -5.01
CA ILE A 68 -8.62 -6.52 -5.63
C ILE A 68 -7.99 -7.17 -6.87
N PHE A 69 -7.29 -6.39 -7.69
CA PHE A 69 -6.61 -6.90 -8.88
C PHE A 69 -5.47 -7.86 -8.52
N VAL A 70 -4.66 -7.50 -7.52
CA VAL A 70 -3.55 -8.34 -7.03
C VAL A 70 -4.09 -9.62 -6.40
N LEU A 71 -5.17 -9.57 -5.61
CA LEU A 71 -5.83 -10.75 -5.04
C LEU A 71 -6.34 -11.72 -6.11
N LYS A 72 -6.82 -11.20 -7.24
CA LYS A 72 -7.24 -12.00 -8.39
C LYS A 72 -6.07 -12.54 -9.22
N THR A 73 -4.87 -11.99 -9.07
CA THR A 73 -3.71 -12.38 -9.87
C THR A 73 -2.98 -13.56 -9.21
N PRO A 74 -2.75 -14.67 -9.93
CA PRO A 74 -2.08 -15.83 -9.35
C PRO A 74 -0.63 -15.49 -8.96
N VAL A 75 -0.20 -15.96 -7.78
CA VAL A 75 1.15 -15.72 -7.23
C VAL A 75 2.26 -16.18 -8.19
N SER A 76 1.99 -17.21 -9.00
CA SER A 76 2.92 -17.69 -10.03
C SER A 76 3.19 -16.66 -11.14
N PHE A 77 2.20 -15.84 -11.47
CA PHE A 77 2.36 -14.74 -12.43
C PHE A 77 3.17 -13.60 -11.81
N LEU A 78 2.87 -13.22 -10.56
CA LEU A 78 3.67 -12.23 -9.81
C LEU A 78 5.13 -12.65 -9.71
N ARG A 79 5.41 -13.95 -9.50
CA ARG A 79 6.78 -14.47 -9.42
C ARG A 79 7.56 -14.35 -10.73
N LYS A 80 6.88 -14.46 -11.88
CA LYS A 80 7.50 -14.21 -13.20
C LYS A 80 7.71 -12.73 -13.47
N LEU A 81 6.85 -11.87 -12.93
CA LEU A 81 7.00 -10.41 -13.01
C LEU A 81 8.05 -9.86 -12.03
N ALA A 82 8.36 -10.57 -10.94
CA ALA A 82 9.32 -10.13 -9.94
C ALA A 82 10.68 -9.67 -10.52
N PRO A 83 11.37 -10.43 -11.40
CA PRO A 83 12.64 -9.96 -11.99
C PRO A 83 12.49 -8.71 -12.86
N ILE A 84 11.38 -8.56 -13.60
CA ILE A 84 11.16 -7.35 -14.43
C ILE A 84 10.88 -6.13 -13.56
N LEU A 85 10.12 -6.29 -12.47
CA LEU A 85 9.82 -5.22 -11.51
C LEU A 85 11.08 -4.75 -10.78
N ILE A 86 11.97 -5.68 -10.41
CA ILE A 86 13.25 -5.34 -9.79
C ILE A 86 14.09 -4.52 -10.77
N LEU A 87 14.27 -4.98 -12.01
CA LEU A 87 15.03 -4.22 -13.01
C LEU A 87 14.42 -2.83 -13.26
N PHE A 88 13.09 -2.75 -13.37
CA PHE A 88 12.37 -1.50 -13.53
C PHE A 88 12.60 -0.54 -12.36
N SER A 89 12.50 -1.02 -11.11
CA SER A 89 12.77 -0.19 -9.92
C SER A 89 14.19 0.34 -9.91
N LEU A 90 15.17 -0.47 -10.33
CA LEU A 90 16.57 -0.10 -10.38
C LEU A 90 16.81 1.01 -11.42
N ILE A 91 16.17 0.91 -12.59
CA ILE A 91 16.19 1.95 -13.61
C ILE A 91 15.55 3.23 -13.07
N LEU A 92 14.37 3.13 -12.44
CA LEU A 92 13.64 4.29 -11.93
C LEU A 92 14.41 5.02 -10.83
N THR A 93 15.04 4.29 -9.90
CA THR A 93 15.94 4.83 -8.88
C THR A 93 17.22 5.39 -9.49
N SER A 94 17.78 4.77 -10.52
CA SER A 94 18.94 5.33 -11.22
C SER A 94 18.60 6.64 -11.95
N LEU A 95 17.37 6.77 -12.45
CA LEU A 95 16.91 7.95 -13.17
C LEU A 95 16.82 9.18 -12.27
N THR A 96 16.52 9.02 -10.98
CA THR A 96 16.48 10.15 -10.03
C THR A 96 17.86 10.75 -9.74
N PHE A 97 18.96 10.06 -10.07
CA PHE A 97 20.31 10.61 -9.95
C PHE A 97 20.68 11.55 -11.11
N VAL A 98 19.87 11.63 -12.16
CA VAL A 98 20.08 12.57 -13.25
C VAL A 98 19.49 13.94 -12.86
N PRO A 99 20.31 15.00 -12.74
CA PRO A 99 19.82 16.33 -12.40
C PRO A 99 18.88 16.82 -13.50
N GLY A 100 17.62 17.08 -13.15
CA GLY A 100 16.54 17.48 -14.07
C GLY A 100 15.27 16.62 -13.99
N ILE A 101 15.33 15.43 -13.39
CA ILE A 101 14.15 14.57 -13.11
C ILE A 101 13.93 14.37 -11.60
N GLY A 102 15.00 14.43 -10.81
CA GLY A 102 14.96 14.41 -9.33
C GLY A 102 14.78 15.80 -8.72
#